data_AF-A0A453EAR0-F1
#
_entry.id   AF-A0A453EAR0-F1
#
_cell.length_a   1.000
_cell.length_b   1.000
_cell.length_c   1.000
_cell.angle_alpha   90.00
_cell.angle_beta   90.00
_cell.angle_gamma   90.00
#
_symmetry.space_group_name_H-M   'P 1'
#
loop_
_entity.id
_entity.type
_entity.pdbx_description
1 polymer ?
#
loop_
_entity_poly.entity_id
_entity_poly.type
_entity_poly.pdbx_seq_one_letter_code
_entity_poly.pdbx_strand_id
1 'polypeptide(L)'
;AGADVNCNGSMLTPLLLATMHGGYTNFIKLLLKAGPDPNIPDDLGRFPVELAAIRDCMEEVEMLFPVTSPIPNVPNWSIEGLISHAKILEKKPIEQRHLQRRKALIKSKADTAFKQKEYKIATKIYDLAIAHGESATLYANRSVCKLLIGDGEGALSDALMCECCDLIGQKLATVKLQLTCYSRCD
;
A
#
# COMPACT_ATOMS: atom_id res chain seq x y z
N ALA A 1 -11.36 12.75 27.85
CA ALA A 1 -11.01 12.14 26.55
C ALA A 1 -9.51 12.30 26.32
N GLY A 2 -8.82 11.30 25.77
CA GLY A 2 -7.35 11.23 25.66
C GLY A 2 -6.90 10.28 24.56
N ALA A 3 -7.50 10.41 23.36
CA ALA A 3 -7.06 9.64 22.20
C ALA A 3 -5.68 10.14 21.74
N ASP A 4 -4.74 9.23 21.50
CA ASP A 4 -3.42 9.55 20.95
C ASP A 4 -3.57 10.06 19.51
N VAL A 5 -3.23 11.33 19.30
CA VAL A 5 -3.32 12.01 17.99
C VAL A 5 -2.20 11.60 17.03
N ASN A 6 -1.20 10.86 17.51
CA ASN A 6 -0.11 10.31 16.70
C ASN A 6 -0.27 8.81 16.39
N CYS A 7 -1.41 8.21 16.78
CA CYS A 7 -1.67 6.77 16.65
C CYS A 7 -1.30 6.24 15.24
N ASN A 8 -0.24 5.43 15.17
CA ASN A 8 0.37 4.97 13.92
C ASN A 8 0.03 3.49 13.61
N GLY A 9 -1.17 3.04 13.98
CA GLY A 9 -1.60 1.64 13.78
C GLY A 9 -1.62 1.21 12.30
N SER A 10 -1.49 2.14 11.35
CA SER A 10 -1.60 1.91 9.91
C SER A 10 -0.72 2.81 9.03
N MET A 11 0.44 3.31 9.50
CA MET A 11 1.33 4.23 8.75
C MET A 11 0.77 5.64 8.46
N LEU A 12 -0.42 5.97 8.97
CA LEU A 12 -1.13 7.21 8.66
C LEU A 12 -1.61 7.86 9.94
N THR A 13 -1.04 9.02 10.25
CA THR A 13 -1.55 9.85 11.34
C THR A 13 -2.91 10.45 10.97
N PRO A 14 -3.76 10.76 11.94
CA PRO A 14 -5.00 11.52 11.69
C PRO A 14 -4.77 12.80 10.87
N LEU A 15 -3.64 13.48 11.08
CA LEU A 15 -3.26 14.68 10.34
C LEU A 15 -2.96 14.37 8.87
N LEU A 16 -2.16 13.32 8.60
CA LEU A 16 -1.88 12.87 7.23
C LEU A 16 -3.16 12.47 6.49
N LEU A 17 -4.07 11.75 7.14
CA LEU A 17 -5.36 11.36 6.53
C LEU A 17 -6.19 12.57 6.11
N ALA A 18 -6.27 13.59 6.97
CA ALA A 18 -7.01 14.81 6.67
C ALA A 18 -6.40 15.57 5.47
N THR A 19 -5.07 15.61 5.38
CA THR A 19 -4.35 16.30 4.30
C THR A 19 -4.29 15.50 2.98
N MET A 20 -4.33 14.17 3.04
CA MET A 20 -4.29 13.29 1.85
C MET A 20 -5.47 13.54 0.89
N HIS A 21 -6.68 13.65 1.44
CA HIS A 21 -7.89 13.83 0.63
C HIS A 21 -8.19 15.31 0.37
N GLY A 22 -7.75 16.19 1.27
CA GLY A 22 -7.91 17.64 1.26
C GLY A 22 -9.32 18.17 1.32
N GLY A 23 -9.44 19.47 1.55
CA GLY A 23 -10.72 20.13 1.84
C GLY A 23 -11.23 19.83 3.26
N TYR A 24 -10.39 19.20 4.09
CA TYR A 24 -10.67 18.91 5.50
C TYR A 24 -10.07 20.01 6.41
N THR A 25 -10.02 21.26 5.95
CA THR A 25 -9.42 22.40 6.66
C THR A 25 -9.96 22.57 8.08
N ASN A 26 -11.27 22.39 8.27
CA ASN A 26 -11.89 22.41 9.61
C ASN A 26 -11.37 21.28 10.51
N PHE A 27 -11.14 20.10 9.93
CA PHE A 27 -10.62 18.94 10.66
C PHE A 27 -9.14 19.12 11.00
N ILE A 28 -8.34 19.65 10.07
CA ILE A 28 -6.93 20.01 10.29
C ILE A 28 -6.84 21.04 11.42
N LYS A 29 -7.67 22.09 11.42
CA LYS A 29 -7.72 23.08 12.52
C LYS A 29 -8.02 22.42 13.87
N LEU A 30 -8.95 21.46 13.92
CA LEU A 30 -9.27 20.73 15.15
C LEU A 30 -8.12 19.83 15.60
N LEU A 31 -7.48 19.13 14.67
CA LEU A 31 -6.33 18.29 14.95
C LEU A 31 -5.17 19.13 15.47
N LEU A 32 -4.80 20.22 14.80
CA LEU A 32 -3.71 21.10 15.24
C LEU A 32 -3.91 21.63 16.67
N LYS A 33 -5.15 21.92 17.09
CA LYS A 33 -5.47 22.29 18.48
C LYS A 33 -5.16 21.19 19.50
N ALA A 34 -5.21 19.93 19.09
CA ALA A 34 -4.87 18.78 19.92
C ALA A 34 -3.36 18.48 19.98
N GLY A 35 -2.53 19.23 19.25
CA GLY A 35 -1.06 19.13 19.28
C GLY A 35 -0.45 17.88 18.62
N PRO A 36 -0.90 17.43 17.42
CA PRO A 36 -0.22 16.37 16.68
C PRO A 36 1.19 16.84 16.31
N ASP A 37 2.12 15.91 16.14
CA ASP A 37 3.41 16.23 15.54
C ASP A 37 3.24 16.37 14.00
N PRO A 38 3.38 17.58 13.43
CA PRO A 38 3.24 17.80 12.00
C PRO A 38 4.44 17.31 11.19
N ASN A 39 5.51 16.85 11.86
CA ASN A 39 6.73 16.34 11.23
C ASN A 39 6.74 14.81 11.14
N ILE A 40 5.59 14.15 11.34
CA ILE A 40 5.45 12.72 11.06
C ILE A 40 5.13 12.56 9.57
N PRO A 41 6.02 11.96 8.77
CA PRO A 41 5.79 11.78 7.35
C PRO A 41 4.87 10.59 7.05
N ASP A 42 4.27 10.59 5.86
CA ASP A 42 3.60 9.41 5.30
C ASP A 42 4.59 8.28 4.95
N ASP A 43 4.06 7.19 4.38
CA ASP A 43 4.85 6.07 3.86
C ASP A 43 5.76 6.46 2.68
N LEU A 44 5.55 7.65 2.11
CA LEU A 44 6.36 8.24 1.06
C LEU A 44 7.46 9.16 1.60
N GLY A 45 7.52 9.39 2.91
CA GLY A 45 8.47 10.33 3.52
C GLY A 45 8.05 11.79 3.37
N ARG A 46 6.80 12.05 2.99
CA ARG A 46 6.24 13.39 2.78
C ARG A 46 5.55 13.85 4.04
N PHE A 47 5.87 15.07 4.47
CA PHE A 47 5.15 15.69 5.56
C PHE A 47 3.76 16.16 5.12
N PRO A 48 2.81 16.31 6.05
CA PRO A 48 1.50 16.91 5.78
C PRO A 48 1.60 18.19 4.94
N VAL A 49 2.53 19.11 5.27
CA VAL A 49 2.69 20.37 4.55
C VAL A 49 3.14 20.17 3.08
N GLU A 50 3.93 19.14 2.79
CA GLU A 50 4.34 18.81 1.42
C GLU A 50 3.19 18.19 0.63
N LEU A 51 2.34 17.37 1.27
CA LEU A 51 1.13 16.82 0.64
C LEU A 51 0.13 17.91 0.28
N ALA A 52 -0.07 18.89 1.17
CA ALA A 52 -0.90 20.06 0.89
C ALA A 52 -0.37 20.84 -0.33
N ALA A 53 0.95 21.04 -0.41
CA ALA A 53 1.59 21.75 -1.51
C ALA A 53 1.54 20.98 -2.84
N ILE A 54 1.72 19.65 -2.83
CA ILE A 54 1.59 18.79 -4.02
C ILE A 54 0.16 18.85 -4.59
N ARG A 55 -0.83 19.00 -3.72
CA ARG A 55 -2.25 19.09 -4.11
C ARG A 55 -2.70 20.52 -4.45
N ASP A 56 -1.77 21.47 -4.47
CA ASP A 56 -2.06 22.89 -4.70
C ASP A 56 -3.12 23.46 -3.73
N CYS A 57 -3.16 22.92 -2.49
CA CYS A 57 -4.13 23.30 -1.48
C CYS A 57 -3.54 24.38 -0.55
N MET A 58 -3.60 25.62 -1.02
CA MET A 58 -2.94 26.74 -0.34
C MET A 58 -3.42 26.98 1.10
N GLU A 59 -4.72 26.84 1.37
CA GLU A 59 -5.26 27.00 2.73
C GLU A 59 -4.64 25.98 3.70
N GLU A 60 -4.41 24.74 3.24
CA GLU A 60 -3.74 23.71 4.04
C GLU A 60 -2.25 23.98 4.22
N VAL A 61 -1.58 24.49 3.19
CA VAL A 61 -0.18 24.93 3.28
C VAL A 61 -0.02 26.03 4.32
N GLU A 62 -0.86 27.06 4.29
CA GLU A 62 -0.81 28.19 5.23
C GLU A 62 -1.06 27.78 6.68
N MET A 63 -1.91 26.78 6.92
CA MET A 63 -2.15 26.24 8.26
C MET A 63 -1.00 25.38 8.78
N LEU A 64 -0.40 24.56 7.91
CA LEU A 64 0.59 23.55 8.30
C LEU A 64 2.02 24.09 8.31
N PHE A 65 2.35 25.06 7.45
CA PHE A 65 3.67 25.69 7.36
C PHE A 65 4.19 26.25 8.70
N PRO A 66 3.43 27.05 9.47
CA PRO A 66 3.95 27.66 10.71
C PRO A 66 4.19 26.65 11.84
N VAL A 67 3.58 25.46 11.76
CA VAL A 67 3.73 24.40 12.77
C VAL A 67 4.76 23.35 12.35
N THR A 68 5.22 23.35 11.10
CA THR A 68 6.17 22.36 10.57
C THR A 68 7.60 22.88 10.69
N SER A 69 8.51 22.01 11.13
CA SER A 69 9.94 22.34 11.19
C SER A 69 10.52 22.47 9.77
N PRO A 70 11.54 23.32 9.57
CA PRO A 70 12.18 23.46 8.26
C PRO A 70 12.67 22.12 7.69
N ILE A 71 12.26 21.85 6.45
CA ILE A 71 12.61 20.61 5.76
C ILE A 71 14.02 20.75 5.15
N PRO A 72 14.98 19.84 5.44
CA PRO A 72 16.37 19.99 5.02
C PRO A 72 16.61 20.18 3.50
N ASN A 73 15.68 19.71 2.66
CA ASN A 73 15.79 19.75 1.19
C ASN A 73 15.01 20.91 0.54
N VAL A 74 14.44 21.82 1.34
CA VAL A 74 13.75 23.01 0.87
C VAL A 74 14.68 24.21 1.08
N PRO A 75 15.39 24.69 0.03
CA PRO A 75 16.23 25.89 0.17
C PRO A 75 15.34 27.09 0.44
N ASN A 76 15.79 28.00 1.32
CA ASN A 76 15.04 29.19 1.75
C ASN A 76 13.62 28.82 2.22
N TRP A 77 13.50 28.34 3.47
CA TRP A 77 12.24 27.91 4.07
C TRP A 77 11.16 29.01 4.01
N SER A 78 10.38 28.97 2.94
CA SER A 78 9.25 29.83 2.62
C SER A 78 8.17 29.00 1.94
N ILE A 79 6.96 29.56 1.88
CA ILE A 79 5.85 28.92 1.17
C ILE A 79 6.19 28.72 -0.31
N GLU A 80 6.80 29.71 -0.97
CA GLU A 80 7.22 29.59 -2.37
C GLU A 80 8.31 28.53 -2.56
N GLY A 81 9.27 28.45 -1.64
CA GLY A 81 10.32 27.43 -1.63
C GLY A 81 9.73 26.03 -1.48
N LEU A 82 8.78 25.87 -0.55
CA LEU A 82 8.04 24.63 -0.34
C LEU A 82 7.22 24.22 -1.57
N ILE A 83 6.47 25.14 -2.17
CA ILE A 83 5.68 24.86 -3.39
C ILE A 83 6.60 24.45 -4.55
N SER A 84 7.74 25.12 -4.69
CA SER A 84 8.73 24.76 -5.70
C SER A 84 9.33 23.37 -5.46
N HIS A 85 9.61 23.03 -4.19
CA HIS A 85 10.05 21.70 -3.79
C HIS A 85 8.98 20.63 -4.07
N ALA A 86 7.73 20.90 -3.72
CA ALA A 86 6.59 20.02 -3.95
C ALA A 86 6.42 19.67 -5.44
N LYS A 87 6.57 20.65 -6.34
CA LYS A 87 6.56 20.41 -7.80
C LYS A 87 7.69 19.49 -8.27
N ILE A 88 8.84 19.49 -7.59
CA ILE A 88 9.93 18.55 -7.88
C ILE A 88 9.59 17.16 -7.35
N LEU A 89 8.99 17.06 -6.15
CA LEU A 89 8.49 15.79 -5.61
C LEU A 89 7.37 15.18 -6.46
N GLU A 90 6.54 16.02 -7.06
CA GLU A 90 5.48 15.64 -8.00
C GLU A 90 6.07 15.09 -9.31
N LYS A 91 7.12 15.72 -9.83
CA LYS A 91 7.78 15.35 -11.09
C LYS A 91 8.75 14.18 -10.98
N LYS A 92 9.31 13.90 -9.80
CA LYS A 92 9.96 12.60 -9.55
C LYS A 92 8.90 11.55 -9.82
N PRO A 93 9.15 10.48 -10.59
CA PRO A 93 8.14 9.46 -10.84
C PRO A 93 7.65 8.95 -9.48
N ILE A 94 6.49 9.44 -9.08
CA ILE A 94 5.86 9.16 -7.78
C ILE A 94 5.62 7.67 -7.64
N GLU A 95 5.60 6.95 -8.76
CA GLU A 95 5.16 5.58 -8.78
C GLU A 95 6.26 4.57 -8.53
N GLN A 96 7.47 4.68 -9.08
CA GLN A 96 8.26 3.45 -9.21
C GLN A 96 8.89 2.94 -7.90
N ARG A 97 9.48 3.79 -7.05
CA ARG A 97 10.06 3.30 -5.78
C ARG A 97 9.00 3.00 -4.72
N HIS A 98 7.91 3.77 -4.70
CA HIS A 98 6.84 3.65 -3.70
C HIS A 98 5.84 2.55 -4.05
N LEU A 99 5.48 2.38 -5.32
CA LEU A 99 4.74 1.21 -5.80
C LEU A 99 5.52 -0.07 -5.53
N GLN A 100 6.85 -0.06 -5.70
CA GLN A 100 7.69 -1.22 -5.38
C GLN A 100 7.73 -1.51 -3.88
N ARG A 101 7.87 -0.49 -3.01
CA ARG A 101 7.78 -0.67 -1.55
C ARG A 101 6.41 -1.19 -1.11
N ARG A 102 5.32 -0.60 -1.61
CA ARG A 102 3.95 -1.01 -1.30
C ARG A 102 3.64 -2.42 -1.81
N LYS A 103 4.08 -2.76 -3.03
CA LYS A 103 4.03 -4.14 -3.58
C LYS A 103 4.77 -5.12 -2.69
N ALA A 104 6.00 -4.78 -2.28
CA ALA A 104 6.80 -5.63 -1.41
C ALA A 104 6.15 -5.85 -0.03
N LEU A 105 5.55 -4.81 0.55
CA LEU A 105 4.85 -4.91 1.84
C LEU A 105 3.58 -5.76 1.73
N ILE A 106 2.74 -5.52 0.72
CA ILE A 106 1.50 -6.30 0.50
C ILE A 106 1.87 -7.78 0.28
N LYS A 107 2.90 -8.04 -0.53
CA LYS A 107 3.42 -9.40 -0.73
C LYS A 107 3.91 -10.02 0.58
N SER A 108 4.73 -9.29 1.35
CA SER A 108 5.25 -9.79 2.64
C SER A 108 4.12 -10.13 3.61
N LYS A 109 3.06 -9.33 3.65
CA LYS A 109 1.87 -9.59 4.48
C LYS A 109 1.10 -10.83 4.00
N ALA A 110 0.95 -11.00 2.69
CA ALA A 110 0.34 -12.19 2.12
C ALA A 110 1.14 -13.46 2.44
N ASP A 111 2.47 -13.40 2.28
CA ASP A 111 3.38 -14.51 2.59
C ASP A 111 3.37 -14.85 4.09
N THR A 112 3.20 -13.85 4.96
CA THR A 112 3.05 -14.06 6.41
C THR A 112 1.74 -14.77 6.74
N ALA A 113 0.61 -14.30 6.19
CA ALA A 113 -0.69 -14.95 6.35
C ALA A 113 -0.68 -16.40 5.80
N PHE A 114 0.00 -16.62 4.67
CA PHE A 114 0.20 -17.95 4.09
C PHE A 114 0.94 -18.88 5.05
N LYS A 115 2.06 -18.43 5.65
CA LYS A 115 2.83 -19.20 6.64
C LYS A 115 2.03 -19.50 7.89
N GLN A 116 1.14 -18.59 8.29
CA GLN A 116 0.22 -18.77 9.42
C GLN A 116 -0.98 -19.66 9.09
N LYS A 117 -1.07 -20.20 7.86
CA LYS A 117 -2.17 -21.03 7.35
C LYS A 117 -3.52 -20.29 7.30
N GLU A 118 -3.50 -18.96 7.31
CA GLU A 118 -4.68 -18.12 7.16
C GLU A 118 -5.03 -17.96 5.67
N TYR A 119 -5.26 -19.07 4.98
CA TYR A 119 -5.34 -19.10 3.51
C TYR A 119 -6.43 -18.19 2.92
N LYS A 120 -7.59 -18.06 3.60
CA LYS A 120 -8.64 -17.11 3.19
C LYS A 120 -8.19 -15.65 3.25
N ILE A 121 -7.38 -15.29 4.24
CA ILE A 121 -6.83 -13.94 4.40
C ILE A 121 -5.70 -13.74 3.38
N ALA A 122 -4.80 -14.72 3.24
CA ALA A 122 -3.73 -14.71 2.26
C ALA A 122 -4.27 -14.49 0.83
N THR A 123 -5.34 -15.20 0.43
CA THR A 123 -6.00 -15.02 -0.88
C THR A 123 -6.41 -13.57 -1.12
N LYS A 124 -7.10 -12.94 -0.16
CA LYS A 124 -7.54 -11.53 -0.29
C LYS A 124 -6.38 -10.56 -0.41
N ILE A 125 -5.27 -10.81 0.29
CA ILE A 125 -4.09 -9.95 0.23
C ILE A 125 -3.34 -10.17 -1.11
N TYR A 126 -3.30 -11.41 -1.63
CA TYR A 126 -2.78 -11.66 -2.97
C TYR A 126 -3.65 -11.03 -4.07
N ASP A 127 -4.97 -11.00 -3.93
CA ASP A 127 -5.86 -10.24 -4.83
C ASP A 127 -5.45 -8.76 -4.90
N LEU A 128 -5.26 -8.15 -3.72
CA LEU A 128 -4.81 -6.78 -3.60
C LEU A 128 -3.42 -6.57 -4.22
N ALA A 129 -2.49 -7.51 -4.03
CA ALA A 129 -1.16 -7.44 -4.63
C ALA A 129 -1.21 -7.45 -6.16
N ILE A 130 -2.02 -8.35 -6.73
CA ILE A 130 -2.20 -8.50 -8.19
C ILE A 130 -2.82 -7.24 -8.78
N ALA A 131 -3.82 -6.64 -8.13
CA ALA A 131 -4.42 -5.37 -8.55
C ALA A 131 -3.41 -4.21 -8.65
N HIS A 132 -2.31 -4.28 -7.89
CA HIS A 132 -1.24 -3.27 -7.94
C HIS A 132 -0.09 -3.65 -8.88
N GLY A 133 0.02 -4.92 -9.30
CA GLY A 133 0.98 -5.37 -10.29
C GLY A 133 1.06 -6.89 -10.41
N GLU A 134 0.82 -7.38 -11.61
CA GLU A 134 0.79 -8.81 -11.91
C GLU A 134 2.17 -9.46 -11.84
N SER A 135 2.20 -10.70 -11.33
CA SER A 135 3.40 -11.54 -11.30
C SER A 135 2.98 -12.99 -11.23
N ALA A 136 3.61 -13.84 -12.05
CA ALA A 136 3.42 -15.29 -12.02
C ALA A 136 3.55 -15.88 -10.60
N THR A 137 4.46 -15.33 -9.77
CA THR A 137 4.62 -15.78 -8.38
C THR A 137 3.39 -15.47 -7.51
N LEU A 138 2.72 -14.34 -7.72
CA LEU A 138 1.51 -13.98 -6.96
C LEU A 138 0.35 -14.91 -7.33
N TYR A 139 0.16 -15.18 -8.63
CA TYR A 139 -0.85 -16.13 -9.10
C TYR A 139 -0.57 -17.55 -8.61
N ALA A 140 0.69 -18.03 -8.66
CA ALA A 140 1.06 -19.34 -8.14
C ALA A 140 0.82 -19.46 -6.62
N ASN A 141 1.15 -18.44 -5.83
CA ASN A 141 0.90 -18.49 -4.38
C ASN A 141 -0.60 -18.44 -4.06
N ARG A 142 -1.38 -17.62 -4.80
CA ARG A 142 -2.83 -17.53 -4.64
C ARG A 142 -3.55 -18.82 -5.07
N SER A 143 -3.08 -19.50 -6.13
CA SER A 143 -3.66 -20.77 -6.57
C SER A 143 -3.53 -21.87 -5.50
N VAL A 144 -2.39 -21.93 -4.83
CA VAL A 144 -2.19 -22.84 -3.69
C VAL A 144 -3.13 -22.49 -2.53
N CYS A 145 -3.30 -21.20 -2.21
CA CYS A 145 -4.26 -20.77 -1.18
C CYS A 145 -5.69 -21.21 -1.52
N LYS A 146 -6.10 -21.01 -2.78
CA LYS A 146 -7.44 -21.36 -3.29
C LYS A 146 -7.70 -22.87 -3.25
N LEU A 147 -6.73 -23.69 -3.66
CA LEU A 147 -6.81 -25.16 -3.48
C LEU A 147 -7.01 -25.55 -2.02
N LEU A 148 -6.23 -24.95 -1.11
CA LEU A 148 -6.28 -25.25 0.33
C LEU A 148 -7.58 -24.83 1.01
N ILE A 149 -8.36 -23.93 0.39
CA ILE A 149 -9.70 -23.54 0.87
C ILE A 149 -10.85 -24.19 0.07
N GLY A 150 -10.54 -25.09 -0.87
CA GLY A 150 -11.53 -25.82 -1.69
C GLY A 150 -12.02 -25.09 -2.94
N ASP A 151 -11.40 -23.97 -3.33
CA ASP A 151 -11.70 -23.23 -4.56
C ASP A 151 -10.85 -23.76 -5.73
N GLY A 152 -11.27 -24.90 -6.29
CA GLY A 152 -10.57 -25.57 -7.39
C GLY A 152 -10.62 -24.78 -8.71
N GLU A 153 -11.75 -24.16 -9.03
CA GLU A 153 -11.93 -23.36 -10.24
C GLU A 153 -11.06 -22.10 -10.21
N GLY A 154 -11.07 -21.36 -9.10
CA GLY A 154 -10.23 -20.18 -8.93
C GLY A 154 -8.74 -20.52 -8.91
N ALA A 155 -8.36 -21.70 -8.40
CA ALA A 155 -6.99 -22.18 -8.46
C ALA A 155 -6.53 -22.52 -9.88
N LEU A 156 -7.39 -23.14 -10.68
CA LEU A 156 -7.12 -23.42 -12.09
C LEU A 156 -6.98 -22.12 -12.89
N SER A 157 -7.86 -21.14 -12.65
CA SER A 157 -7.75 -19.81 -13.27
C SER A 157 -6.41 -19.14 -12.97
N ASP A 158 -5.97 -19.15 -11.71
CA ASP A 158 -4.67 -18.60 -11.32
C ASP A 158 -3.48 -19.38 -11.92
N ALA A 159 -3.61 -20.70 -12.06
CA ALA A 159 -2.59 -21.52 -12.72
C ALA A 159 -2.42 -21.13 -14.20
N LEU A 160 -3.51 -20.88 -14.93
CA LEU A 160 -3.47 -20.43 -16.32
C LEU A 160 -2.84 -19.04 -16.46
N MET A 161 -3.10 -18.13 -15.51
CA MET A 161 -2.44 -16.81 -15.48
C MET A 161 -0.92 -16.90 -15.20
N CYS A 162 -0.45 -18.04 -14.70
CA CYS A 162 0.95 -18.31 -14.41
C CYS A 162 1.71 -18.98 -15.59
N GLU A 163 1.01 -19.52 -16.58
CA GLU A 163 1.58 -20.35 -17.67
C GLU A 163 2.40 -19.59 -18.73
N CYS A 164 2.61 -18.28 -18.60
CA CYS A 164 3.66 -17.57 -19.35
C CYS A 164 5.10 -17.84 -18.82
N CYS A 165 5.30 -18.79 -17.90
CA CYS A 165 6.62 -19.20 -17.40
C CYS A 165 6.70 -20.73 -17.24
N ASP A 166 7.39 -21.38 -18.18
CA ASP A 166 7.48 -22.83 -18.45
C ASP A 166 7.97 -23.78 -17.32
N LEU A 167 8.17 -23.33 -16.08
CA LEU A 167 8.61 -24.20 -14.97
C LEU A 167 7.48 -24.81 -14.14
N ILE A 168 6.24 -24.33 -14.26
CA ILE A 168 5.10 -24.80 -13.44
C ILE A 168 4.26 -25.87 -14.16
N GLY A 169 4.34 -25.98 -15.49
CA GLY A 169 3.67 -27.03 -16.27
C GLY A 169 4.00 -28.46 -15.79
N GLN A 170 5.22 -28.68 -15.29
CA GLN A 170 5.61 -29.98 -14.71
C GLN A 170 4.95 -30.27 -13.36
N LYS A 171 4.72 -29.26 -12.51
CA LYS A 171 4.00 -29.43 -11.22
C LYS A 171 2.49 -29.51 -11.40
N LEU A 172 1.93 -28.80 -12.38
CA LEU A 172 0.52 -28.90 -12.79
C LEU A 172 0.19 -30.29 -13.33
N ALA A 173 1.11 -30.96 -14.05
CA ALA A 173 0.94 -32.36 -14.43
C ALA A 173 0.83 -33.28 -13.20
N THR A 174 1.59 -33.00 -12.13
CA THR A 174 1.50 -33.74 -10.86
C THR A 174 0.19 -33.48 -10.11
N VAL A 175 -0.31 -32.23 -10.12
CA VAL A 175 -1.60 -31.87 -9.50
C VAL A 175 -2.79 -32.43 -10.30
N LYS A 176 -2.70 -32.45 -11.63
CA LYS A 176 -3.70 -33.07 -12.51
C LYS A 176 -3.77 -34.59 -12.31
N LEU A 177 -2.64 -35.26 -12.06
CA LEU A 177 -2.56 -36.66 -11.64
C LEU A 177 -3.18 -36.90 -10.25
N GLN A 178 -2.91 -36.03 -9.27
CA GLN A 178 -3.50 -36.16 -7.94
C GLN A 178 -5.02 -35.95 -7.92
N LEU A 179 -5.54 -35.00 -8.71
CA LEU A 179 -6.98 -34.75 -8.84
C LEU A 179 -7.70 -35.85 -9.64
N THR A 180 -7.06 -36.45 -10.64
CA THR A 180 -7.61 -37.62 -11.38
C THR A 180 -7.55 -38.92 -10.58
N CYS A 181 -6.61 -39.08 -9.64
CA CYS A 181 -6.63 -40.17 -8.68
C CYS A 181 -7.74 -39.99 -7.63
N TYR A 182 -7.98 -38.77 -7.15
CA TYR A 182 -9.03 -38.51 -6.16
C TYR A 182 -10.46 -38.69 -6.72
N SER A 183 -10.66 -38.43 -8.02
CA SER A 183 -11.95 -38.60 -8.71
C SER A 183 -12.19 -40.01 -9.29
N ARG A 184 -11.24 -40.95 -9.10
CA ARG A 184 -11.39 -42.36 -9.48
C ARG A 184 -11.52 -43.32 -8.27
N CYS A 185 -11.54 -42.77 -7.05
CA CYS A 185 -11.66 -43.55 -5.81
C CYS A 185 -12.97 -43.31 -5.04
N ASP A 186 -13.95 -42.66 -5.64
CA ASP A 186 -15.36 -42.67 -5.19
C ASP A 186 -16.20 -43.57 -6.12
#